data_AF-A0A956ETI3-F1
#
_entry.id   AF-A0A956ETI3-F1
#
_cell.length_a   1.000
_cell.length_b   1.000
_cell.length_c   1.000
_cell.angle_alpha   90.00
_cell.angle_beta   90.00
_cell.angle_gamma   90.00
#
_symmetry.space_group_name_H-M   'P 1'
#
loop_
_entity.id
_entity.type
_entity.pdbx_description
1 polymer ?
#
loop_
_entity_poly.entity_id
_entity_poly.type
_entity_poly.pdbx_seq_one_letter_code
_entity_poly.pdbx_strand_id
1 'polypeptide(L)' 'GQEVVVILELDSNNPGKRVEYMLLATKKTSTMEDELLEAGQVGFELKDVTVSKTAFGGTELVCILRRDGSQ' A
#
# COMPACT_ATOMS: atom_id res chain seq x y z
N GLY A 1 20.48 0.04 -13.68
CA GLY A 1 19.06 0.29 -13.37
C GLY A 1 19.00 1.39 -12.33
N GLN A 2 17.85 2.05 -12.15
CA GLN A 2 17.65 2.88 -10.96
C GLN A 2 17.30 1.94 -9.81
N GLU A 3 18.22 1.80 -8.87
CA GLU A 3 18.00 1.05 -7.64
C GLU A 3 17.68 2.05 -6.53
N VAL A 4 16.56 1.82 -5.84
CA VAL A 4 16.17 2.61 -4.67
C VAL A 4 16.44 1.75 -3.45
N VAL A 5 17.34 2.21 -2.58
CA VAL A 5 17.59 1.60 -1.28
C VAL A 5 16.93 2.46 -0.23
N VAL A 6 16.04 1.86 0.57
CA VAL A 6 15.38 2.52 1.71
C VAL A 6 15.81 1.80 2.97
N ILE A 7 16.34 2.55 3.94
CA ILE A 7 16.64 2.05 5.29
C ILE A 7 15.66 2.76 6.23
N LEU A 8 14.83 1.98 6.92
CA LEU A 8 13.85 2.48 7.88
C LEU A 8 14.22 1.99 9.27
N GLU A 9 14.15 2.89 10.27
CA GLU A 9 14.29 2.58 11.68
C GLU A 9 13.02 3.01 12.41
N LEU A 10 12.48 2.12 13.24
CA LEU A 10 11.37 2.45 14.12
C LEU A 10 11.93 3.11 15.38
N ASP A 11 11.52 4.34 15.67
CA ASP A 11 11.91 5.04 16.89
C ASP A 11 11.45 4.25 18.13
N SER A 12 12.42 3.76 18.91
CA SER A 12 12.17 2.97 20.12
C SER A 12 11.81 3.81 21.35
N ASN A 13 12.13 5.11 21.33
CA ASN A 13 11.84 6.05 22.43
C ASN A 13 10.52 6.78 22.24
N ASN A 14 9.98 6.76 21.03
CA ASN A 14 8.63 7.17 20.71
C ASN A 14 7.97 6.00 20.00
N PRO A 15 7.36 5.03 20.73
CA PRO A 15 6.58 3.99 20.11
C PRO A 15 5.37 4.67 19.45
N GLY A 16 5.60 5.16 18.22
CA GLY A 16 4.60 5.81 17.42
C GLY A 16 3.41 4.86 17.30
N LYS A 17 2.21 5.42 17.11
CA LYS A 17 1.03 4.61 16.87
C LYS A 17 1.37 3.54 15.83
N ARG A 18 1.03 2.29 16.13
CA ARG A 18 1.19 1.20 15.17
C ARG A 18 0.47 1.61 13.89
N VAL A 19 1.14 1.48 12.75
CA VAL A 19 0.55 1.77 11.45
C VAL A 19 0.60 0.50 10.63
N GLU A 20 -0.51 0.16 10.01
CA GLU A 20 -0.61 -0.96 9.09
C GLU A 20 -0.74 -0.43 7.67
N TYR A 21 0.04 -1.01 6.76
CA TYR A 21 -0.01 -0.70 5.34
C TYR A 21 -0.49 -1.93 4.56
N MET A 22 -1.26 -1.67 3.51
CA MET A 22 -1.71 -2.69 2.56
C MET A 22 -1.43 -2.19 1.15
N LEU A 23 -0.93 -3.09 0.29
CA LEU A 23 -0.72 -2.82 -1.13
C LEU A 23 -1.73 -3.65 -1.93
N LEU A 24 -2.54 -2.96 -2.74
CA LEU A 24 -3.44 -3.60 -3.70
C LEU A 24 -2.89 -3.34 -5.10
N ALA A 25 -2.41 -4.39 -5.75
CA ALA A 25 -1.90 -4.33 -7.12
C ALA A 25 -2.86 -5.06 -8.06
N THR A 26 -3.36 -4.36 -9.09
CA THR A 26 -4.24 -5.00 -10.09
C THR A 26 -4.03 -4.47 -11.50
N LYS A 27 -4.35 -5.32 -12.48
CA LYS A 27 -4.35 -5.03 -13.92
C LYS A 27 -5.72 -4.58 -14.43
N LYS A 28 -6.79 -4.74 -13.64
CA LYS A 28 -8.18 -4.45 -14.06
C LYS A 28 -8.83 -3.46 -13.10
N THR A 29 -9.24 -2.30 -13.60
CA THR A 29 -9.84 -1.24 -12.76
C THR A 29 -11.12 -1.68 -12.06
N SER A 30 -11.94 -2.55 -12.69
CA SER A 30 -13.19 -2.99 -12.07
C SER A 30 -12.97 -3.83 -10.80
N THR A 31 -11.89 -4.60 -10.71
CA THR A 31 -11.57 -5.34 -9.47
C THR A 31 -10.95 -4.42 -8.43
N MET A 32 -10.28 -3.35 -8.86
CA MET A 32 -9.73 -2.34 -7.96
C MET A 32 -10.82 -1.64 -7.15
N GLU A 33 -11.95 -1.31 -7.78
CA GLU A 33 -13.08 -0.67 -7.08
C GLU A 33 -13.63 -1.56 -5.96
N ASP A 34 -13.87 -2.84 -6.24
CA ASP A 34 -14.34 -3.82 -5.26
C ASP A 34 -13.30 -4.04 -4.14
N GLU A 35 -12.02 -4.23 -4.50
CA GLU A 35 -10.92 -4.45 -3.54
C GLU A 35 -10.67 -3.23 -2.64
N LEU A 36 -10.76 -2.01 -3.18
CA LEU A 36 -10.65 -0.77 -2.41
C LEU A 36 -11.84 -0.59 -1.46
N LEU A 37 -13.04 -0.99 -1.90
CA LEU A 37 -14.23 -0.95 -1.05
C LEU A 37 -14.09 -1.92 0.13
N GLU A 38 -13.69 -3.16 -0.13
CA GLU A 38 -13.43 -4.17 0.91
C GLU A 38 -12.35 -3.70 1.90
N ALA A 39 -11.26 -3.11 1.39
CA ALA A 39 -10.21 -2.53 2.20
C ALA A 39 -10.72 -1.39 3.09
N GLY A 40 -11.56 -0.51 2.54
CA GLY A 40 -12.19 0.59 3.27
C GLY A 40 -13.11 0.09 4.39
N GLN A 41 -13.86 -1.00 4.15
CA GLN A 41 -14.74 -1.60 5.16
C GLN A 41 -13.97 -2.11 6.40
N VAL A 42 -12.72 -2.53 6.23
CA VAL A 42 -11.84 -2.94 7.34
C VAL A 42 -10.94 -1.80 7.85
N GLY A 43 -11.24 -0.56 7.47
CA GLY A 43 -10.66 0.66 8.03
C GLY A 43 -9.38 1.15 7.36
N PHE A 44 -9.01 0.63 6.17
CA PHE A 44 -7.89 1.18 5.41
C PHE A 44 -8.30 2.42 4.61
N GLU A 45 -7.44 3.42 4.63
CA GLU A 45 -7.57 4.64 3.84
C GLU A 45 -6.57 4.62 2.68
N LEU A 46 -7.04 4.92 1.47
CA LEU A 46 -6.15 5.12 0.31
C LEU A 46 -5.24 6.33 0.56
N LYS A 47 -3.93 6.14 0.42
CA LYS A 47 -2.92 7.19 0.59
C LYS A 47 -2.28 7.62 -0.71
N ASP A 48 -2.03 6.68 -1.62
CA ASP A 48 -1.43 6.99 -2.91
C ASP A 48 -1.73 5.90 -3.94
N VAL A 49 -1.55 6.23 -5.21
CA VAL A 49 -1.64 5.30 -6.34
C VAL A 49 -0.41 5.47 -7.23
N THR A 50 0.31 4.38 -7.45
CA THR A 50 1.49 4.36 -8.32
C THR A 50 1.34 3.34 -9.44
N VAL A 51 2.13 3.53 -10.48
CA VAL A 51 2.19 2.64 -11.65
C VAL A 51 3.49 1.85 -11.57
N SER A 52 3.40 0.53 -11.42
CA SER A 52 4.55 -0.36 -11.33
C SER A 52 4.71 -1.21 -12.58
N LYS A 53 5.96 -1.54 -12.94
CA LYS A 53 6.26 -2.53 -13.97
C LYS A 53 6.40 -3.91 -13.30
N THR A 54 5.66 -4.87 -13.80
CA THR A 54 5.72 -6.25 -13.32
C THR A 54 6.96 -6.98 -13.85
N ALA A 55 7.47 -7.94 -13.08
CA ALA A 55 8.62 -8.77 -13.46
C ALA A 55 8.41 -9.57 -14.76
N PHE A 56 7.16 -9.86 -15.12
CA PHE A 56 6.80 -10.66 -16.30
C PHE A 56 6.35 -9.83 -17.52
N GLY A 57 6.59 -8.51 -17.50
CA GLY A 57 6.18 -7.63 -18.59
C GLY A 57 4.71 -7.22 -18.47
N GLY A 58 4.48 -5.96 -18.16
CA GLY A 58 3.16 -5.39 -17.96
C GLY A 58 3.19 -4.27 -16.94
N THR A 59 2.20 -3.41 -17.02
CA THR A 59 2.02 -2.29 -16.12
C THR A 59 0.86 -2.61 -15.17
N GLU A 60 1.07 -2.43 -13.88
CA GLU A 60 0.07 -2.59 -12.84
C GLU A 60 -0.14 -1.28 -12.09
N LEU A 61 -1.38 -1.01 -11.72
CA LEU A 61 -1.68 0.02 -10.74
C LEU A 61 -1.52 -0.58 -9.35
N VAL A 62 -0.84 0.14 -8.47
CA VAL A 62 -0.63 -0.23 -7.07
C VAL A 62 -1.20 0.87 -6.20
N CYS A 63 -2.23 0.55 -5.43
CA CYS A 63 -2.80 1.39 -4.40
C CYS A 63 -2.06 1.15 -3.08
N ILE A 64 -1.63 2.24 -2.43
CA ILE A 64 -1.03 2.23 -1.11
C ILE A 64 -2.11 2.64 -0.12
N LEU A 65 -2.46 1.74 0.79
CA LEU A 65 -3.43 2.01 1.82
C LEU A 65 -2.79 1.96 3.19
N ARG A 66 -3.36 2.73 4.12
CA ARG A 66 -2.91 2.84 5.50
C ARG A 66 -4.10 2.79 6.45
N ARG A 67 -3.93 2.13 7.59
CA ARG A 67 -4.75 2.36 8.78
C ARG A 67 -3.88 2.50 10.02
N ASP A 68 -4.42 3.16 11.03
CA ASP A 68 -3.81 3.09 12.36
C ASP A 68 -4.13 1.69 12.94
N GLY A 69 -3.10 0.98 13.35
CA GLY A 69 -3.24 -0.30 14.05
C GLY A 69 -3.81 -0.07 15.45
N SER A 70 -4.68 -0.96 15.89
CA SER A 70 -5.13 -0.99 17.28
C SER A 70 -3.90 -1.13 18.20
N GLN A 71 -3.79 -0.24 19.19
CA GLN A 71 -2.80 -0.31 20.27
C GLN A 71 -2.91 -1.64 21.02
#